data_AF-A0A946AU66-F1
#
_entry.id   AF-A0A946AU66-F1
#
_cell.length_a   1.000
_cell.length_b   1.000
_cell.length_c   1.000
_cell.angle_alpha   90.00
_cell.angle_beta   90.00
_cell.angle_gamma   90.00
#
_symmetry.space_group_name_H-M   'P 1'
#
loop_
_entity.id
_entity.type
_entity.pdbx_description
1 polymer ?
#
loop_
_entity_poly.entity_id
_entity_poly.type
_entity_poly.pdbx_seq_one_letter_code
_entity_poly.pdbx_strand_id
1 'polypeptide(L)'
;MRDPKRILKKLIGPDIDIAPFDATGEPLEQAVETFRDVGQCRKIRDFVTTNFGIDFAISPETFYQLLEIGSINYIETTQRDLEVETISLKDTRKPDDPVSIGNLNSVLRELYKDLQLLHERVTKDFPDALLIHDMRPELIDPCLDFADKLESLHGKWSLFKGSKVNDIEKEFASLFPNSTKAQ
;
A
#
# COMPACT_ATOMS: atom_id res chain seq x y z
N MET A 1 -3.04 -39.21 8.47
CA MET A 1 -3.39 -37.81 8.85
C MET A 1 -4.21 -37.84 10.13
N ARG A 2 -3.98 -36.92 11.08
CA ARG A 2 -4.78 -36.84 12.32
C ARG A 2 -6.22 -36.42 11.98
N ASP A 3 -7.20 -36.87 12.76
CA ASP A 3 -8.63 -36.52 12.63
C ASP A 3 -8.87 -35.03 12.26
N PRO A 4 -9.36 -34.73 11.05
CA PRO A 4 -9.61 -33.37 10.57
C PRO A 4 -10.56 -32.57 11.46
N LYS A 5 -11.59 -33.19 12.02
CA LYS A 5 -12.56 -32.51 12.90
C LYS A 5 -11.87 -32.00 14.16
N ARG A 6 -10.99 -32.82 14.74
CA ARG A 6 -10.17 -32.43 15.90
C ARG A 6 -9.21 -31.30 15.57
N ILE A 7 -8.64 -31.27 14.36
CA ILE A 7 -7.73 -30.20 13.94
C ILE A 7 -8.50 -28.91 13.71
N LEU A 8 -9.65 -28.95 13.04
CA LEU A 8 -10.52 -27.79 12.85
C LEU A 8 -10.89 -27.16 14.18
N LYS A 9 -11.38 -27.94 15.16
CA LYS A 9 -11.68 -27.44 16.51
C LYS A 9 -10.51 -26.74 17.18
N LYS A 10 -9.27 -27.17 16.94
CA LYS A 10 -8.08 -26.48 17.46
C LYS A 10 -7.78 -25.16 16.75
N LEU A 11 -8.11 -25.05 15.46
CA LEU A 11 -7.83 -23.87 14.65
C LEU A 11 -8.89 -22.78 14.82
N ILE A 12 -10.17 -23.16 14.90
CA ILE A 12 -11.29 -22.21 14.91
C ILE A 12 -11.87 -21.97 16.31
N GLY A 13 -11.69 -22.92 17.23
CA GLY A 13 -12.21 -22.84 18.60
C GLY A 13 -12.93 -24.13 19.02
N PRO A 14 -12.77 -24.58 20.28
CA PRO A 14 -13.32 -25.85 20.73
C PRO A 14 -14.86 -25.88 20.76
N ASP A 15 -15.47 -24.70 20.91
CA ASP A 15 -16.92 -24.51 21.05
C ASP A 15 -17.66 -24.32 19.72
N ILE A 16 -16.94 -24.27 18.60
CA ILE A 16 -17.54 -24.13 17.27
C ILE A 16 -18.05 -25.48 16.77
N ASP A 17 -19.29 -25.49 16.29
CA ASP A 17 -19.88 -26.66 15.64
C ASP A 17 -19.21 -26.91 14.28
N ILE A 18 -18.77 -28.16 14.08
CA ILE A 18 -18.09 -28.61 12.86
C ILE A 18 -19.09 -29.25 11.88
N ALA A 19 -20.29 -29.64 12.33
CA ALA A 19 -21.30 -30.27 11.49
C ALA A 19 -21.66 -29.47 10.21
N PRO A 20 -21.65 -28.13 10.20
CA PRO A 20 -21.86 -27.36 8.98
C PRO A 20 -20.80 -27.62 7.89
N PHE A 21 -19.54 -27.91 8.26
CA PHE A 21 -18.49 -28.24 7.30
C PHE A 21 -18.67 -29.63 6.70
N ASP A 22 -19.20 -30.59 7.48
CA ASP A 22 -19.55 -31.92 6.95
C ASP A 22 -20.71 -31.82 5.93
N ALA A 23 -21.64 -30.89 6.16
CA ALA A 23 -22.84 -30.72 5.34
C ALA A 23 -22.57 -30.12 3.96
N THR A 24 -21.41 -29.49 3.73
CA THR A 24 -21.05 -28.92 2.42
C THR A 24 -20.67 -29.98 1.39
N GLY A 25 -20.32 -31.20 1.84
CA GLY A 25 -19.78 -32.26 0.99
C GLY A 25 -18.34 -32.04 0.55
N GLU A 26 -17.69 -30.95 0.98
CA GLU A 26 -16.29 -30.67 0.70
C GLU A 26 -15.36 -31.47 1.64
N PRO A 27 -14.15 -31.87 1.20
CA PRO A 27 -13.20 -32.55 2.08
C PRO A 27 -12.80 -31.67 3.27
N LEU A 28 -12.98 -32.17 4.49
CA LEU A 28 -12.58 -31.46 5.72
C LEU A 28 -11.07 -31.18 5.76
N GLU A 29 -10.28 -31.99 5.08
CA GLU A 29 -8.85 -31.79 4.85
C GLU A 29 -8.56 -30.44 4.20
N GLN A 30 -9.32 -30.09 3.17
CA GLN A 30 -9.17 -28.83 2.45
C GLN A 30 -9.54 -27.64 3.35
N ALA A 31 -10.57 -27.79 4.19
CA ALA A 31 -10.90 -26.79 5.19
C ALA A 31 -9.76 -26.64 6.21
N VAL A 32 -9.18 -27.74 6.71
CA VAL A 32 -8.02 -27.71 7.62
C VAL A 32 -6.84 -26.95 7.01
N GLU A 33 -6.50 -27.23 5.75
CA GLU A 33 -5.41 -26.55 5.04
C GLU A 33 -5.72 -25.06 4.90
N THR A 34 -6.91 -24.71 4.45
CA THR A 34 -7.37 -23.32 4.30
C THR A 34 -7.26 -22.55 5.63
N PHE A 35 -7.70 -23.13 6.75
CA PHE A 35 -7.60 -22.46 8.06
C PHE A 35 -6.16 -22.36 8.57
N ARG A 36 -5.27 -23.28 8.21
CA ARG A 36 -3.85 -23.15 8.52
C ARG A 36 -3.23 -21.99 7.76
N ASP A 37 -3.56 -21.85 6.48
CA ASP A 37 -3.08 -20.74 5.64
C ASP A 37 -3.56 -19.40 6.18
N VAL A 38 -4.85 -19.30 6.54
CA VAL A 38 -5.40 -18.10 7.23
C VAL A 38 -4.64 -17.83 8.53
N GLY A 39 -4.37 -18.86 9.33
CA GLY A 39 -3.59 -18.74 10.56
C GLY A 39 -2.15 -18.24 10.31
N GLN A 40 -1.53 -18.68 9.22
CA GLN A 40 -0.20 -18.23 8.81
C GLN A 40 -0.22 -16.77 8.35
N CYS A 41 -1.21 -16.37 7.55
CA CYS A 41 -1.39 -14.98 7.14
C CYS A 41 -1.55 -14.04 8.35
N ARG A 42 -2.34 -14.45 9.37
CA ARG A 42 -2.49 -13.68 10.61
C ARG A 42 -1.16 -13.51 11.33
N LYS A 43 -0.37 -14.58 11.49
CA LYS A 43 0.96 -14.50 12.11
C LYS A 43 1.91 -13.57 11.36
N ILE A 44 1.89 -13.58 10.03
CA ILE A 44 2.70 -12.69 9.21
C ILE A 44 2.26 -11.24 9.42
N ARG A 45 0.95 -10.97 9.40
CA ARG A 45 0.41 -9.64 9.71
C ARG A 45 0.85 -9.19 11.09
N ASP A 46 0.63 -9.99 12.12
CA ASP A 46 1.00 -9.67 13.50
C ASP A 46 2.50 -9.37 13.63
N PHE A 47 3.35 -10.18 12.97
CA PHE A 47 4.79 -9.94 12.92
C PHE A 47 5.10 -8.59 12.28
N VAL A 48 4.51 -8.27 11.12
CA VAL A 48 4.81 -7.03 10.41
C VAL A 48 4.29 -5.81 11.15
N THR A 49 3.09 -5.88 11.72
CA THR A 49 2.53 -4.81 12.55
C THR A 49 3.35 -4.58 13.79
N THR A 50 3.81 -5.65 14.47
CA THR A 50 4.61 -5.53 15.70
C THR A 50 6.01 -4.97 15.44
N ASN A 51 6.69 -5.40 14.36
CA ASN A 51 8.09 -5.06 14.12
C ASN A 51 8.27 -3.79 13.28
N PHE A 52 7.32 -3.46 12.41
CA PHE A 52 7.43 -2.34 11.46
C PHE A 52 6.32 -1.30 11.62
N GLY A 53 5.32 -1.54 12.48
CA GLY A 53 4.18 -0.63 12.64
C GLY A 53 3.23 -0.59 11.45
N ILE A 54 3.35 -1.53 10.51
CA ILE A 54 2.55 -1.59 9.28
C ILE A 54 1.40 -2.59 9.48
N ASP A 55 0.16 -2.12 9.38
CA ASP A 55 -1.02 -3.00 9.33
C ASP A 55 -1.42 -3.26 7.88
N PHE A 56 -1.37 -4.52 7.46
CA PHE A 56 -1.83 -4.94 6.14
C PHE A 56 -3.35 -5.10 6.03
N ALA A 57 -4.09 -5.00 7.13
CA ALA A 57 -5.54 -4.96 7.04
C ALA A 57 -5.98 -3.61 6.49
N ILE A 58 -6.51 -3.66 5.28
CA ILE A 58 -7.22 -2.53 4.70
C ILE A 58 -8.66 -2.60 5.20
N SER A 59 -9.11 -1.58 5.94
CA SER A 59 -10.51 -1.49 6.33
C SER A 59 -11.40 -1.33 5.09
N PRO A 60 -12.69 -1.75 5.15
CA PRO A 60 -13.64 -1.50 4.06
C PRO A 60 -13.62 -0.04 3.57
N GLU A 61 -13.60 0.91 4.50
CA GLU A 61 -13.62 2.34 4.21
C GLU A 61 -12.36 2.78 3.49
N THR A 62 -11.19 2.34 3.96
CA THR A 62 -9.91 2.62 3.30
C THR A 62 -9.87 1.99 1.91
N PHE A 63 -10.34 0.75 1.76
CA PHE A 63 -10.39 0.10 0.46
C PHE A 63 -11.31 0.86 -0.50
N TYR A 64 -12.46 1.34 -0.02
CA TYR A 64 -13.39 2.13 -0.83
C TYR A 64 -12.76 3.44 -1.33
N GLN A 65 -11.95 4.10 -0.50
CA GLN A 65 -11.16 5.28 -0.92
C GLN A 65 -10.10 4.93 -1.97
N LEU A 66 -9.47 3.75 -1.88
CA LEU A 66 -8.50 3.29 -2.88
C LEU A 66 -9.15 3.04 -4.26
N LEU A 67 -10.48 2.89 -4.34
CA LEU A 67 -11.19 2.79 -5.62
C LEU A 67 -11.23 4.11 -6.40
N GLU A 68 -10.71 5.21 -5.86
CA GLU A 68 -10.41 6.41 -6.67
C GLU A 68 -9.24 6.15 -7.64
N ILE A 69 -8.37 5.18 -7.34
CA ILE A 69 -7.28 4.76 -8.21
C ILE A 69 -7.87 3.82 -9.27
N GLY A 70 -7.88 4.27 -10.53
CA GLY A 70 -8.53 3.55 -11.62
C GLY A 70 -8.05 2.10 -11.78
N SER A 71 -6.75 1.83 -11.64
CA SER A 71 -6.21 0.47 -11.76
C SER A 71 -6.59 -0.47 -10.62
N ILE A 72 -7.06 0.05 -9.48
CA ILE A 72 -7.64 -0.73 -8.39
C ILE A 72 -9.15 -0.88 -8.59
N ASN A 73 -9.82 0.17 -9.08
CA ASN A 73 -11.28 0.21 -9.27
C ASN A 73 -11.79 -0.76 -10.32
N TYR A 74 -11.10 -0.85 -11.47
CA TYR A 74 -11.58 -1.60 -12.61
C TYR A 74 -11.00 -3.01 -12.61
N ILE A 75 -11.88 -4.01 -12.62
CA ILE A 75 -11.51 -5.42 -12.77
C ILE A 75 -12.09 -5.98 -14.07
N GLU A 76 -11.34 -6.88 -14.69
CA GLU A 76 -11.82 -7.66 -15.82
C GLU A 76 -12.47 -8.94 -15.32
N THR A 77 -13.67 -9.23 -15.81
CA THR A 77 -14.36 -10.50 -15.58
C THR A 77 -14.77 -11.09 -16.91
N THR A 78 -14.88 -12.42 -16.97
CA THR A 78 -15.29 -13.15 -18.17
C THR A 78 -16.70 -13.65 -17.98
N GLN A 79 -17.60 -13.25 -18.88
CA GLN A 79 -18.99 -13.74 -18.90
C GLN A 79 -19.08 -15.18 -19.41
N ARG A 80 -20.26 -15.80 -19.29
CA ARG A 80 -20.50 -17.21 -19.68
C ARG A 80 -20.31 -17.46 -21.18
N ASP A 81 -20.41 -16.41 -22.00
CA ASP A 81 -20.16 -16.41 -23.43
C ASP A 81 -18.71 -16.10 -23.81
N LEU A 82 -17.81 -15.98 -22.82
CA LEU A 82 -16.40 -15.64 -22.95
C LEU A 82 -16.12 -14.17 -23.31
N GLU A 83 -17.12 -13.29 -23.27
CA GLU A 83 -16.87 -11.85 -23.40
C GLU A 83 -16.19 -11.31 -22.14
N VAL A 84 -15.16 -10.48 -22.33
CA VAL A 84 -14.46 -9.80 -21.23
C VAL A 84 -15.15 -8.47 -20.97
N GLU A 85 -15.64 -8.30 -19.75
CA GLU A 85 -16.25 -7.07 -19.28
C GLU A 85 -15.37 -6.42 -18.22
N THR A 86 -15.20 -5.09 -18.33
CA THR A 86 -14.56 -4.28 -17.29
C THR A 86 -15.62 -3.73 -16.37
N ILE A 87 -15.54 -4.05 -15.08
CA ILE A 87 -16.50 -3.63 -14.06
C ILE A 87 -15.83 -2.67 -13.09
N SER A 88 -16.52 -1.58 -12.74
CA SER A 88 -16.13 -0.73 -11.62
C SER A 88 -16.56 -1.36 -10.30
N LEU A 89 -15.59 -1.63 -9.44
CA LEU A 89 -15.84 -2.03 -8.07
C LEU A 89 -16.55 -0.92 -7.26
N LYS A 90 -16.28 0.35 -7.57
CA LYS A 90 -16.88 1.48 -6.85
C LYS A 90 -18.38 1.61 -7.10
N ASP A 91 -18.83 1.31 -8.31
CA ASP A 91 -20.25 1.38 -8.71
C ASP A 91 -21.09 0.24 -8.10
N THR A 92 -20.43 -0.86 -7.76
CA THR A 92 -21.11 -2.09 -7.31
C THR A 92 -20.99 -2.34 -5.81
N ARG A 93 -20.08 -1.64 -5.13
CA ARG A 93 -19.79 -1.81 -3.70
C ARG A 93 -20.24 -0.62 -2.86
N LYS A 94 -20.50 -0.88 -1.59
CA LYS A 94 -20.67 0.13 -0.53
C LYS A 94 -19.39 0.29 0.30
N PRO A 95 -19.22 1.41 1.00
CA PRO A 95 -18.04 1.66 1.83
C PRO A 95 -17.79 0.63 2.93
N ASP A 96 -18.84 -0.01 3.44
CA ASP A 96 -18.82 -1.00 4.52
C ASP A 96 -18.69 -2.45 4.02
N ASP A 97 -18.69 -2.66 2.70
CA ASP A 97 -18.62 -4.01 2.14
C ASP A 97 -17.28 -4.69 2.46
N PRO A 98 -17.28 -5.96 2.89
CA PRO A 98 -16.07 -6.67 3.27
C PRO A 98 -15.08 -6.79 2.11
N VAL A 99 -13.79 -6.63 2.42
CA VAL A 99 -12.70 -6.65 1.44
C VAL A 99 -12.26 -8.10 1.19
N SER A 100 -12.29 -8.54 -0.07
CA SER A 100 -11.84 -9.89 -0.45
C SER A 100 -10.31 -9.97 -0.53
N ILE A 101 -9.74 -11.18 -0.51
CA ILE A 101 -8.31 -11.38 -0.78
C ILE A 101 -7.94 -10.92 -2.19
N GLY A 102 -8.82 -11.14 -3.18
CA GLY A 102 -8.61 -10.65 -4.54
C GLY A 102 -8.47 -9.13 -4.60
N ASN A 103 -9.32 -8.42 -3.85
CA ASN A 103 -9.26 -6.96 -3.72
C ASN A 103 -7.91 -6.50 -3.15
N LEU A 104 -7.44 -7.14 -2.08
CA LEU A 104 -6.15 -6.83 -1.47
C LEU A 104 -4.99 -7.09 -2.44
N ASN A 105 -5.04 -8.19 -3.20
CA ASN A 105 -4.03 -8.51 -4.19
C ASN A 105 -3.93 -7.47 -5.31
N SER A 106 -5.07 -6.92 -5.77
CA SER A 106 -5.07 -5.83 -6.76
C SER A 106 -4.39 -4.58 -6.21
N VAL A 107 -4.69 -4.18 -4.96
CA VAL A 107 -4.04 -3.05 -4.29
C VAL A 107 -2.53 -3.27 -4.20
N LEU A 108 -2.12 -4.45 -3.70
CA LEU A 108 -0.69 -4.78 -3.55
C LEU A 108 0.04 -4.79 -4.89
N ARG A 109 -0.59 -5.26 -5.96
CA ARG A 109 -0.01 -5.26 -7.31
C ARG A 109 0.24 -3.85 -7.81
N GLU A 110 -0.72 -2.95 -7.64
CA GLU A 110 -0.57 -1.56 -8.08
C GLU A 110 0.46 -0.82 -7.24
N LEU A 111 0.45 -0.97 -5.91
CA LEU A 111 1.49 -0.42 -5.04
C LEU A 111 2.89 -0.94 -5.42
N TYR A 112 3.01 -2.23 -5.71
CA TYR A 112 4.28 -2.81 -6.14
C TYR A 112 4.76 -2.22 -7.47
N LYS A 113 3.85 -2.06 -8.45
CA LYS A 113 4.15 -1.45 -9.74
C LYS A 113 4.62 -0.01 -9.59
N ASP A 114 3.95 0.80 -8.76
CA ASP A 114 4.34 2.18 -8.50
C ASP A 114 5.70 2.27 -7.82
N LEU A 115 5.97 1.40 -6.84
CA LEU A 115 7.27 1.29 -6.18
C LEU A 115 8.38 0.86 -7.15
N GLN A 116 8.10 -0.08 -8.07
CA GLN A 116 9.05 -0.47 -9.10
C GLN A 116 9.38 0.70 -10.02
N LEU A 117 8.37 1.43 -10.51
CA LEU A 117 8.58 2.60 -11.36
C LEU A 117 9.38 3.70 -10.64
N LEU A 118 9.10 3.92 -9.36
CA LEU A 118 9.86 4.87 -8.55
C LEU A 118 11.31 4.42 -8.39
N HIS A 119 11.54 3.13 -8.10
CA HIS A 119 12.88 2.57 -8.00
C HIS A 119 13.67 2.70 -9.31
N GLU A 120 13.03 2.42 -10.45
CA GLU A 120 13.64 2.58 -11.77
C GLU A 120 14.03 4.04 -12.03
N ARG A 121 13.13 5.00 -11.77
CA ARG A 121 13.41 6.43 -11.93
C ARG A 121 14.58 6.87 -11.05
N VAL A 122 14.55 6.51 -9.78
CA VAL A 122 15.64 6.80 -8.84
C VAL A 122 16.96 6.25 -9.36
N THR A 123 16.97 4.98 -9.80
CA THR A 123 18.22 4.30 -10.17
C THR A 123 18.78 4.78 -11.52
N LYS A 124 17.92 5.09 -12.47
CA LYS A 124 18.30 5.42 -13.86
C LYS A 124 18.42 6.92 -14.10
N ASP A 125 17.44 7.69 -13.65
CA ASP A 125 17.32 9.11 -13.96
C ASP A 125 18.00 9.98 -12.89
N PHE A 126 18.12 9.46 -11.66
CA PHE A 126 18.72 10.16 -10.52
C PHE A 126 19.75 9.31 -9.76
N PRO A 127 20.77 8.73 -10.44
CA PRO A 127 21.73 7.82 -9.80
C PRO A 127 22.50 8.47 -8.64
N ASP A 128 22.67 9.80 -8.67
CA ASP A 128 23.32 10.61 -7.65
C ASP A 128 22.30 11.43 -6.83
N ALA A 129 21.11 10.89 -6.56
CA ALA A 129 20.10 11.55 -5.73
C ALA A 129 20.57 11.73 -4.28
N LEU A 130 21.41 12.74 -4.04
CA LEU A 130 22.08 13.04 -2.76
C LEU A 130 21.10 13.19 -1.58
N LEU A 131 19.89 13.62 -1.87
CA LEU A 131 18.86 13.89 -0.87
C LEU A 131 17.95 12.70 -0.62
N ILE A 132 18.05 11.61 -1.38
CA ILE A 132 17.15 10.47 -1.24
C ILE A 132 17.24 9.82 0.15
N HIS A 133 18.43 9.88 0.75
CA HIS A 133 18.67 9.37 2.10
C HIS A 133 18.13 10.29 3.20
N ASP A 134 17.89 11.56 2.87
CA ASP A 134 17.32 12.55 3.78
C ASP A 134 15.78 12.65 3.62
N MET A 135 15.22 12.09 2.54
CA MET A 135 13.79 12.11 2.28
C MET A 135 13.02 11.37 3.37
N ARG A 136 12.09 12.11 3.99
CA ARG A 136 11.15 11.61 4.98
C ARG A 136 9.76 12.14 4.64
N PRO A 137 8.67 11.43 4.99
CA PRO A 137 7.31 11.87 4.66
C PRO A 137 7.02 13.30 5.12
N GLU A 138 7.55 13.71 6.27
CA GLU A 138 7.33 15.04 6.86
C GLU A 138 8.02 16.16 6.07
N LEU A 139 8.92 15.82 5.14
CA LEU A 139 9.65 16.77 4.31
C LEU A 139 9.03 16.93 2.91
N ILE A 140 7.95 16.20 2.58
CA ILE A 140 7.29 16.29 1.27
C ILE A 140 6.67 17.68 1.08
N ASP A 141 5.85 18.15 2.03
CA ASP A 141 5.23 19.47 1.94
C ASP A 141 6.28 20.60 2.00
N PRO A 142 7.28 20.58 2.91
CA PRO A 142 8.38 21.53 2.88
C PRO A 142 9.14 21.59 1.54
N CYS A 143 9.34 20.46 0.85
CA CYS A 143 9.96 20.45 -0.48
C CYS A 143 9.13 21.21 -1.52
N LEU A 144 7.80 21.06 -1.49
CA LEU A 144 6.90 21.80 -2.38
C LEU A 144 6.95 23.31 -2.08
N ASP A 145 6.93 23.67 -0.80
CA ASP A 145 7.08 25.07 -0.37
C ASP A 145 8.40 25.69 -0.85
N PHE A 146 9.50 24.93 -0.82
CA PHE A 146 10.78 25.41 -1.35
C PHE A 146 10.75 25.60 -2.87
N ALA A 147 10.13 24.68 -3.62
CA ALA A 147 9.98 24.80 -5.06
C ALA A 147 9.16 26.06 -5.41
N ASP A 148 8.03 26.29 -4.73
CA ASP A 148 7.18 27.47 -4.90
C ASP A 148 7.90 28.77 -4.54
N LYS A 149 8.62 28.78 -3.39
CA LYS A 149 9.45 29.92 -2.96
C LYS A 149 10.51 30.23 -4.03
N LEU A 150 11.20 29.23 -4.59
CA LEU A 150 12.21 29.41 -5.63
C LEU A 150 11.60 29.87 -6.96
N GLU A 151 10.46 29.32 -7.38
CA GLU A 151 9.75 29.73 -8.59
C GLU A 151 9.27 31.19 -8.49
N SER A 152 8.78 31.62 -7.33
CA SER A 152 8.41 33.01 -7.07
C SER A 152 9.60 33.99 -7.19
N LEU A 153 10.83 33.47 -7.08
CA LEU A 153 12.09 34.17 -7.28
C LEU A 153 12.60 34.03 -8.72
N HIS A 154 11.97 33.30 -9.62
CA HIS A 154 12.32 33.31 -11.04
C HIS A 154 11.72 34.58 -11.70
N GLY A 155 12.54 35.39 -12.40
CA GLY A 155 12.08 36.53 -13.22
C GLY A 155 12.10 37.95 -12.60
N LYS A 156 12.34 38.13 -11.29
CA LYS A 156 12.45 39.49 -10.67
C LYS A 156 13.90 39.88 -10.35
N TRP A 157 14.60 40.63 -11.20
CA TRP A 157 15.95 41.11 -10.88
C TRP A 157 15.91 42.18 -9.76
N SER A 158 16.27 41.82 -8.53
CA SER A 158 16.50 42.80 -7.46
C SER A 158 17.62 42.35 -6.50
N LEU A 159 18.44 43.30 -6.06
CA LEU A 159 19.56 43.13 -5.13
C LEU A 159 19.18 42.52 -3.77
N PHE A 160 17.90 42.58 -3.38
CA PHE A 160 17.37 42.00 -2.13
C PHE A 160 17.14 40.48 -2.19
N LYS A 161 17.36 39.84 -3.34
CA LYS A 161 17.24 38.38 -3.46
C LYS A 161 18.38 37.62 -2.82
N GLY A 162 19.58 38.21 -2.73
CA GLY A 162 20.74 37.51 -2.16
C GLY A 162 20.50 37.05 -0.72
N SER A 163 19.86 37.87 0.12
CA SER A 163 19.53 37.45 1.49
C SER A 163 18.40 36.43 1.52
N LYS A 164 17.33 36.62 0.72
CA LYS A 164 16.19 35.70 0.68
C LYS A 164 16.56 34.31 0.16
N VAL A 165 17.44 34.24 -0.83
CA VAL A 165 17.97 32.97 -1.34
C VAL A 165 18.84 32.31 -0.27
N ASN A 166 19.72 33.06 0.41
CA ASN A 166 20.53 32.53 1.51
C ASN A 166 19.68 32.03 2.70
N ASP A 167 18.56 32.68 3.00
CA ASP A 167 17.64 32.24 4.04
C ASP A 167 16.97 30.91 3.65
N ILE A 168 16.53 30.79 2.38
CA ILE A 168 15.97 29.54 1.82
C ILE A 168 17.03 28.42 1.83
N GLU A 169 18.26 28.71 1.41
CA GLU A 169 19.36 27.74 1.39
C GLU A 169 19.71 27.24 2.80
N LYS A 170 19.70 28.12 3.81
CA LYS A 170 19.92 27.74 5.21
C LYS A 170 18.79 26.90 5.77
N GLU A 171 17.55 27.27 5.49
CA GLU A 171 16.36 26.51 5.88
C GLU A 171 16.42 25.11 5.26
N PHE A 172 16.72 25.04 3.95
CA PHE A 172 16.89 23.79 3.22
C PHE A 172 18.02 22.93 3.79
N ALA A 173 19.21 23.48 4.00
CA ALA A 173 20.36 22.75 4.54
C ALA A 173 20.12 22.22 5.97
N SER A 174 19.27 22.89 6.75
CA SER A 174 18.87 22.41 8.08
C SER A 174 17.98 21.17 8.02
N LEU A 175 17.14 21.06 6.98
CA LEU A 175 16.22 19.94 6.76
C LEU A 175 16.86 18.79 5.98
N PHE A 176 17.85 19.10 5.14
CA PHE A 176 18.62 18.18 4.29
C PHE A 176 20.11 18.30 4.58
N PRO A 177 20.64 17.72 5.68
CA PRO A 177 22.03 17.88 6.07
C PRO A 177 23.03 17.40 5.02
N ASN A 178 22.67 16.37 4.23
CA ASN A 178 23.53 15.85 3.17
C ASN A 178 23.52 16.72 1.90
N SER A 179 22.61 17.71 1.79
CA SER A 179 22.63 18.69 0.68
C SER A 179 23.96 19.44 0.57
N THR A 180 24.63 19.67 1.70
CA THR A 180 25.93 20.35 1.74
C THR A 180 27.07 19.56 1.10
N LYS A 181 26.87 18.24 0.90
CA LYS A 181 27.82 17.35 0.22
C LYS A 181 27.66 17.36 -1.31
N ALA A 182 26.66 18.07 -1.82
CA ALA A 182 26.33 18.20 -3.25
C ALA A 182 27.21 19.22 -4.01
N GLN A 183 28.33 19.67 -3.43
CA GLN A 183 29.23 20.67 -4.03
C GLN A 183 30.17 20.09 -5.08
#